data_AF-A0A2E0YF63-F1
#
_entry.id   AF-A0A2E0YF63-F1
#
_cell.length_a   1.000
_cell.length_b   1.000
_cell.length_c   1.000
_cell.angle_alpha   90.00
_cell.angle_beta   90.00
_cell.angle_gamma   90.00
#
_symmetry.space_group_name_H-M   'P 1'
#
loop_
_entity.id
_entity.type
_entity.pdbx_description
1 polymer ?
#
loop_
_entity_poly.entity_id
_entity_poly.type
_entity_poly.pdbx_seq_one_letter_code
_entity_poly.pdbx_strand_id
1 'polypeptide(L)'
;MAKKDTYLALLRRGIDETTAMQLADAGLKIGDLKKIDKTKLIENYGLKPDIAEGVVDIVSAGPQSHGKERYLSKVLAPERKKVSKIEELKFQRQQKDILADLAEQKERLKLAKIESFRAKKLVMNRLGKTIELIVKLENNLYDEGKDDQKVKIRDQLETRGLEAARDHELLDLEGTPQDVVDFRRKVVPSLIFHACPECGDELDPRSARNPDDRENWSFICWECEHVFTAGLSTIIDSKLSNGGLITTSPDAPPRNPVPSKPATKTFDALNQLIREDLAKTGATADEVAKAAEESILASGLMSINDWIDQTLAAKSYIQAQEDREDFILRTGAGATKFNKWMKKAGLYFNKQTGRWTRWEDR
;
A
#
# COMPACT_ATOMS: atom_id res chain seq x y z
N MET A 1 -59.71 37.70 19.15
CA MET A 1 -60.68 37.02 18.25
C MET A 1 -60.29 37.17 16.78
N ALA A 2 -60.15 38.39 16.24
CA ALA A 2 -59.86 38.61 14.82
C ALA A 2 -58.65 37.85 14.22
N LYS A 3 -57.53 37.71 14.95
CA LYS A 3 -56.35 36.96 14.47
C LYS A 3 -56.65 35.47 14.20
N LYS A 4 -57.41 34.83 15.09
CA LYS A 4 -57.79 33.42 14.98
C LYS A 4 -58.75 33.19 13.82
N ASP A 5 -59.64 34.15 13.58
CA ASP A 5 -60.62 34.07 12.49
C ASP A 5 -59.96 34.22 11.11
N THR A 6 -59.01 35.16 10.96
CA THR A 6 -58.21 35.28 9.73
C THR A 6 -57.38 34.02 9.49
N TYR A 7 -56.66 33.54 10.51
CA TYR A 7 -55.82 32.35 10.40
C TYR A 7 -56.62 31.12 9.93
N LEU A 8 -57.73 30.81 10.61
CA LEU A 8 -58.58 29.67 10.25
C LEU A 8 -59.17 29.81 8.85
N ALA A 9 -59.46 31.03 8.42
CA ALA A 9 -60.03 31.26 7.11
C ALA A 9 -59.01 31.18 5.96
N LEU A 10 -57.73 31.44 6.21
CA LEU A 10 -56.64 31.22 5.26
C LEU A 10 -56.33 29.72 5.14
N LEU A 11 -56.32 28.99 6.25
CA LEU A 11 -56.19 27.53 6.26
C LEU A 11 -57.33 26.84 5.51
N ARG A 12 -58.58 27.27 5.72
CA ARG A 12 -59.75 26.75 4.99
C ARG A 12 -59.68 27.00 3.47
N ARG A 13 -58.85 27.94 3.02
CA ARG A 13 -58.61 28.20 1.60
C ARG A 13 -57.42 27.43 1.04
N GLY A 14 -56.66 26.73 1.89
CA GLY A 14 -55.53 25.89 1.48
C GLY A 14 -54.18 26.60 1.43
N ILE A 15 -54.05 27.77 2.07
CA ILE A 15 -52.74 28.40 2.29
C ILE A 15 -52.00 27.59 3.38
N ASP A 16 -50.69 27.46 3.26
CA ASP A 16 -49.85 26.77 4.23
C ASP A 16 -49.89 27.46 5.62
N GLU A 17 -49.63 26.68 6.67
CA GLU A 17 -49.74 27.14 8.06
C GLU A 17 -48.80 28.30 8.39
N THR A 18 -47.60 28.31 7.79
CA THR A 18 -46.59 29.33 8.05
C THR A 18 -46.97 30.69 7.45
N THR A 19 -47.40 30.70 6.18
CA THR A 19 -47.85 31.91 5.50
C THR A 19 -49.18 32.40 6.10
N ALA A 20 -50.09 31.49 6.47
CA ALA A 20 -51.35 31.84 7.12
C ALA A 20 -51.13 32.49 8.49
N MET A 21 -50.16 31.99 9.28
CA MET A 21 -49.81 32.55 10.58
C MET A 21 -49.18 33.94 10.43
N GLN A 22 -48.23 34.10 9.51
CA GLN A 22 -47.56 35.38 9.24
C GLN A 22 -48.56 36.49 8.81
N LEU A 23 -49.50 36.17 7.93
CA LEU A 23 -50.52 37.12 7.47
C LEU A 23 -51.57 37.43 8.56
N ALA A 24 -51.92 36.45 9.38
CA ALA A 24 -52.84 36.64 10.50
C ALA A 24 -52.21 37.46 11.65
N ASP A 25 -50.93 37.27 11.92
CA ASP A 25 -50.18 38.02 12.93
C ASP A 25 -49.98 39.48 12.54
N ALA A 26 -49.84 39.73 11.24
CA ALA A 26 -49.82 41.07 10.67
C ALA A 26 -51.18 41.80 10.72
N GLY A 27 -52.23 41.14 11.23
CA GLY A 27 -53.54 41.77 11.51
C GLY A 27 -54.42 41.97 10.28
N LEU A 28 -54.06 41.39 9.13
CA LEU A 28 -54.84 41.50 7.91
C LEU A 28 -56.16 40.74 8.02
N LYS A 29 -57.25 41.32 7.51
CA LYS A 29 -58.51 40.59 7.31
C LYS A 29 -58.54 40.06 5.87
N ILE A 30 -59.31 39.00 5.65
CA ILE A 30 -59.49 38.40 4.31
C ILE A 30 -60.02 39.43 3.31
N GLY A 31 -60.89 40.35 3.75
CA GLY A 31 -61.42 41.43 2.92
C GLY A 31 -60.34 42.42 2.46
N ASP A 32 -59.29 42.59 3.26
CA ASP A 32 -58.15 43.46 2.93
C ASP A 32 -57.17 42.71 2.01
N LEU A 33 -56.94 41.42 2.24
CA LEU A 33 -56.12 40.55 1.38
C LEU A 33 -56.64 40.47 -0.06
N LYS A 34 -57.96 40.61 -0.28
CA LYS A 34 -58.55 40.70 -1.63
C LYS A 34 -58.19 41.99 -2.39
N LYS A 35 -57.70 43.03 -1.70
CA LYS A 35 -57.39 44.35 -2.25
C LYS A 35 -55.88 44.62 -2.32
N ILE A 36 -55.05 43.68 -1.88
CA ILE A 36 -53.60 43.81 -1.82
C ILE A 36 -52.98 43.11 -3.03
N ASP A 37 -52.14 43.84 -3.76
CA ASP A 37 -51.41 43.32 -4.92
C ASP A 37 -50.14 42.54 -4.49
N LYS A 38 -49.66 41.68 -5.41
CA LYS A 38 -48.45 40.85 -5.23
C LYS A 38 -47.24 41.65 -4.72
N THR A 39 -47.01 42.86 -5.23
CA THR A 39 -45.89 43.73 -4.84
C THR A 39 -45.96 44.13 -3.38
N LYS A 40 -47.15 44.48 -2.89
CA LYS A 40 -47.38 44.86 -1.49
C LYS A 40 -47.23 43.68 -0.52
N LEU A 41 -47.53 42.45 -0.96
CA LEU A 41 -47.29 41.22 -0.18
C LEU A 41 -45.80 40.89 -0.04
N ILE A 42 -45.01 41.17 -1.07
CA ILE A 42 -43.56 40.96 -1.05
C ILE A 42 -42.88 42.04 -0.19
N GLU A 43 -43.18 43.32 -0.44
CA GLU A 43 -42.48 44.44 0.18
C GLU A 43 -42.86 44.65 1.66
N ASN A 44 -44.14 44.54 2.01
CA ASN A 44 -44.60 44.85 3.37
C ASN A 44 -44.67 43.63 4.29
N TYR A 45 -44.79 42.42 3.73
CA TYR A 45 -44.97 41.19 4.49
C TYR A 45 -43.88 40.15 4.24
N GLY A 46 -42.87 40.46 3.42
CA GLY A 46 -41.67 39.64 3.23
C GLY A 46 -41.92 38.29 2.56
N LEU A 47 -43.02 38.14 1.82
CA LEU A 47 -43.34 36.89 1.14
C LEU A 47 -42.49 36.71 -0.12
N LYS A 48 -42.04 35.47 -0.38
CA LYS A 48 -41.37 35.13 -1.64
C LYS A 48 -42.32 35.38 -2.84
N PRO A 49 -41.82 35.77 -4.02
CA PRO A 49 -42.66 36.11 -5.17
C PRO A 49 -43.67 35.02 -5.55
N ASP A 50 -43.25 33.75 -5.51
CA ASP A 50 -44.10 32.60 -5.87
C ASP A 50 -45.19 32.33 -4.82
N ILE A 51 -44.88 32.58 -3.54
CA ILE A 51 -45.81 32.46 -2.42
C ILE A 51 -46.86 33.57 -2.47
N ALA A 52 -46.43 34.81 -2.74
CA ALA A 52 -47.33 35.96 -2.87
C ALA A 52 -48.33 35.79 -4.01
N GLU A 53 -47.89 35.25 -5.15
CA GLU A 53 -48.76 34.94 -6.29
C GLU A 53 -49.77 33.83 -5.95
N GLY A 54 -49.31 32.75 -5.32
CA GLY A 54 -50.20 31.68 -4.86
C GLY A 54 -51.25 32.14 -3.85
N VAL A 55 -50.91 33.08 -2.97
CA VAL A 55 -51.85 33.66 -1.98
C VAL A 55 -52.94 34.50 -2.67
N VAL A 56 -52.59 35.37 -3.62
CA VAL A 56 -53.56 36.22 -4.34
C VAL A 56 -54.54 35.36 -5.14
N ASP A 57 -54.04 34.33 -5.83
CA ASP A 57 -54.85 33.41 -6.63
C ASP A 57 -55.84 32.61 -5.76
N ILE A 58 -55.41 32.14 -4.58
CA ILE A 58 -56.25 31.35 -3.69
C ILE A 58 -57.29 32.22 -2.96
N VAL A 59 -56.91 33.44 -2.56
CA VAL A 59 -57.83 34.38 -1.90
C VAL A 59 -58.92 34.87 -2.87
N SER A 60 -58.58 35.02 -4.16
CA SER A 60 -59.53 35.37 -5.21
C SER A 60 -60.45 34.21 -5.62
N ALA A 61 -59.92 32.98 -5.69
CA ALA A 61 -60.68 31.77 -6.09
C ALA A 61 -61.71 31.26 -5.05
N GLY A 62 -61.57 31.64 -3.77
CA GLY A 62 -62.48 31.24 -2.69
C GLY A 62 -62.18 29.85 -2.08
N PRO A 63 -62.89 29.45 -1.00
CA PRO A 63 -62.63 28.18 -0.31
C PRO A 63 -63.05 26.97 -1.16
N GLN A 64 -62.12 26.05 -1.39
CA GLN A 64 -62.33 24.81 -2.16
C GLN A 64 -61.72 23.60 -1.43
N SER A 65 -62.25 22.40 -1.66
CA SER A 65 -61.85 21.15 -0.98
C SER A 65 -60.39 20.74 -1.22
N HIS A 66 -59.78 21.13 -2.34
CA HIS A 66 -58.40 20.79 -2.74
C HIS A 66 -57.46 22.00 -2.82
N GLY A 67 -57.72 23.08 -2.05
CA GLY A 67 -56.91 24.30 -2.10
C GLY A 67 -55.42 24.09 -1.76
N LYS A 68 -55.12 23.21 -0.79
CA LYS A 68 -53.76 22.93 -0.30
C LYS A 68 -52.89 22.22 -1.34
N GLU A 69 -53.45 21.25 -2.05
CA GLU A 69 -52.75 20.50 -3.09
C GLU A 69 -52.45 21.38 -4.31
N ARG A 70 -53.37 22.28 -4.68
CA ARG A 70 -53.14 23.27 -5.76
C ARG A 70 -52.06 24.27 -5.39
N TYR A 71 -52.11 24.82 -4.18
CA TYR A 71 -51.08 25.74 -3.67
C TYR A 71 -49.70 25.11 -3.74
N LEU A 72 -49.56 23.90 -3.18
CA LEU A 72 -48.29 23.16 -3.16
C LEU A 72 -47.82 22.78 -4.57
N SER A 73 -48.71 22.34 -5.46
CA SER A 73 -48.32 22.00 -6.83
C SER A 73 -47.77 23.20 -7.61
N LYS A 74 -48.31 24.40 -7.37
CA LYS A 74 -47.95 25.61 -8.11
C LYS A 74 -46.68 26.26 -7.55
N VAL A 75 -46.49 26.19 -6.23
CA VAL A 75 -45.26 26.68 -5.56
C VAL A 75 -44.07 25.73 -5.80
N LEU A 76 -44.29 24.42 -5.87
CA LEU A 76 -43.22 23.43 -6.05
C LEU A 76 -42.86 23.15 -7.51
N ALA A 77 -43.77 23.34 -8.46
CA ALA A 77 -43.53 23.09 -9.87
C ALA A 77 -43.89 24.33 -10.72
N PRO A 78 -42.96 25.30 -10.88
CA PRO A 78 -43.16 26.37 -11.86
C PRO A 78 -43.35 25.75 -13.25
N GLU A 79 -44.28 26.31 -14.04
CA GLU A 79 -44.57 25.80 -15.39
C GLU A 79 -43.27 25.67 -16.20
N ARG A 80 -42.95 24.44 -16.62
CA ARG A 80 -41.84 24.20 -17.56
C ARG A 80 -42.17 24.99 -18.82
N LYS A 81 -41.33 25.99 -19.16
CA LYS A 81 -41.40 26.69 -20.45
C LYS A 81 -41.51 25.63 -21.55
N LYS A 82 -42.58 25.68 -22.33
CA LYS A 82 -42.74 24.84 -23.53
C LYS A 82 -41.63 25.23 -24.51
N VAL A 83 -40.55 24.47 -24.49
CA VAL A 83 -39.44 24.63 -25.43
C VAL A 83 -39.98 24.32 -26.82
N SER A 84 -39.62 25.12 -27.82
CA SER A 84 -40.14 24.90 -29.17
C SER A 84 -39.63 23.56 -29.72
N LYS A 85 -40.45 22.82 -30.49
CA LYS A 85 -40.06 21.54 -31.11
C LYS A 85 -38.77 21.65 -31.95
N ILE A 86 -38.47 22.85 -32.44
CA ILE A 86 -37.27 23.18 -33.20
C ILE A 86 -36.03 23.23 -32.30
N GLU A 87 -36.13 23.79 -31.09
CA GLU A 87 -35.04 23.83 -30.12
C GLU A 87 -34.74 22.44 -29.56
N GLU A 88 -35.75 21.60 -29.32
CA GLU A 88 -35.54 20.19 -28.94
C GLU A 88 -34.80 19.41 -30.03
N LEU A 89 -35.18 19.59 -31.30
CA LEU A 89 -34.49 18.96 -32.43
C LEU A 89 -33.06 19.48 -32.60
N LYS A 90 -32.81 20.78 -32.39
CA LYS A 90 -31.44 21.34 -32.40
C LYS A 90 -30.60 20.78 -31.26
N PHE A 91 -31.16 20.68 -30.07
CA PHE A 91 -30.49 20.10 -28.90
C PHE A 91 -30.16 18.63 -29.10
N GLN A 92 -31.07 17.84 -29.68
CA GLN A 92 -30.80 16.43 -30.03
C GLN A 92 -29.70 16.29 -31.08
N ARG A 93 -29.61 17.20 -32.06
CA ARG A 93 -28.50 17.22 -33.03
C ARG A 93 -27.17 17.55 -32.36
N GLN A 94 -27.15 18.57 -31.51
CA GLN A 94 -25.96 18.92 -30.73
C GLN A 94 -25.49 17.75 -29.84
N GLN A 95 -26.42 17.04 -29.20
CA GLN A 95 -26.08 15.84 -28.43
C GLN A 95 -25.46 14.75 -29.29
N LYS A 96 -25.98 14.51 -30.51
CA LYS A 96 -25.40 13.53 -31.44
C LYS A 96 -24.01 13.95 -31.92
N ASP A 97 -23.81 15.23 -32.23
CA ASP A 97 -22.50 15.76 -32.65
C ASP A 97 -21.47 15.62 -31.52
N ILE A 98 -21.83 15.97 -30.28
CA ILE A 98 -20.98 15.78 -29.10
C ILE A 98 -20.64 14.29 -28.88
N LEU A 99 -21.61 13.39 -29.05
CA LEU A 99 -21.36 11.95 -28.92
C LEU A 99 -20.44 11.42 -30.01
N ALA A 100 -20.53 11.95 -31.23
CA ALA A 100 -19.64 11.61 -32.34
C ALA A 100 -18.21 12.09 -32.06
N ASP A 101 -18.04 13.33 -31.60
CA ASP A 101 -16.74 13.90 -31.22
C ASP A 101 -16.10 13.11 -30.07
N LEU A 102 -16.89 12.73 -29.05
CA LEU A 102 -16.41 11.88 -27.94
C LEU A 102 -15.99 10.49 -28.43
N ALA A 103 -16.71 9.89 -29.39
CA ALA A 103 -16.34 8.61 -29.97
C ALA A 103 -15.02 8.71 -30.75
N GLU A 104 -14.82 9.78 -31.53
CA GLU A 104 -13.58 10.02 -32.26
C GLU A 104 -12.39 10.23 -31.31
N GLN A 105 -12.56 11.06 -30.26
CA GLN A 105 -11.53 11.26 -29.24
C GLN A 105 -11.18 9.95 -28.52
N LYS A 106 -12.17 9.10 -28.23
CA LYS A 106 -11.95 7.79 -27.62
C LYS A 106 -11.12 6.88 -28.52
N GLU A 107 -11.40 6.84 -29.82
CA GLU A 107 -10.59 6.06 -30.78
C GLU A 107 -9.18 6.62 -30.94
N ARG A 108 -9.01 7.94 -30.98
CA ARG A 108 -7.67 8.57 -30.98
C ARG A 108 -6.86 8.20 -29.74
N LEU A 109 -7.47 8.26 -28.55
CA LEU A 109 -6.83 7.84 -27.30
C LEU A 109 -6.49 6.34 -27.31
N LYS A 110 -7.34 5.50 -27.89
CA LYS A 110 -7.09 4.07 -28.01
C LYS A 110 -5.90 3.79 -28.93
N LEU A 111 -5.82 4.45 -30.08
CA LEU A 111 -4.68 4.33 -31.00
C LEU A 111 -3.38 4.81 -30.35
N ALA A 112 -3.39 5.96 -29.68
CA ALA A 112 -2.24 6.47 -28.94
C ALA A 112 -1.78 5.51 -27.83
N LYS A 113 -2.73 4.91 -27.10
CA LYS A 113 -2.41 3.85 -26.11
C LYS A 113 -1.76 2.65 -26.79
N ILE A 114 -2.35 2.11 -27.86
CA ILE A 114 -1.79 0.95 -28.57
C ILE A 114 -0.37 1.23 -29.07
N GLU A 115 -0.13 2.43 -29.62
CA GLU A 115 1.19 2.85 -30.08
C GLU A 115 2.19 2.97 -28.92
N SER A 116 1.78 3.56 -27.80
CA SER A 116 2.61 3.61 -26.59
C SER A 116 2.96 2.22 -26.05
N PHE A 117 2.00 1.27 -26.09
CA PHE A 117 2.24 -0.12 -25.70
C PHE A 117 3.22 -0.81 -26.66
N ARG A 118 3.11 -0.59 -27.96
CA ARG A 118 4.04 -1.13 -28.95
C ARG A 118 5.46 -0.59 -28.74
N ALA A 119 5.60 0.71 -28.49
CA ALA A 119 6.89 1.33 -28.19
C ALA A 119 7.50 0.73 -26.91
N LYS A 120 6.72 0.64 -25.83
CA LYS A 120 7.16 0.01 -24.57
C LYS A 120 7.55 -1.46 -24.77
N LYS A 121 6.79 -2.23 -25.54
CA LYS A 121 7.12 -3.65 -25.85
C LYS A 121 8.46 -3.80 -26.55
N LEU A 122 8.79 -2.91 -27.49
CA LEU A 122 10.09 -2.93 -28.18
C LEU A 122 11.24 -2.67 -27.20
N VAL A 123 11.10 -1.68 -26.31
CA VAL A 123 12.10 -1.38 -25.28
C VAL A 123 12.24 -2.54 -24.30
N MET A 124 11.13 -3.15 -23.87
CA MET A 124 11.12 -4.31 -22.97
C MET A 124 11.86 -5.52 -23.57
N ASN A 125 11.64 -5.80 -24.86
CA ASN A 125 12.36 -6.87 -25.56
C ASN A 125 13.87 -6.59 -25.65
N ARG A 126 14.27 -5.33 -25.85
CA ARG A 126 15.69 -4.93 -25.86
C ARG A 126 16.31 -5.07 -24.47
N LEU A 127 15.65 -4.55 -23.44
CA LEU A 127 16.06 -4.69 -22.05
C LEU A 127 16.25 -6.15 -21.64
N GLY A 128 15.29 -7.01 -21.99
CA GLY A 128 15.36 -8.45 -21.70
C GLY A 128 16.60 -9.13 -22.29
N LYS A 129 16.98 -8.77 -23.53
CA LYS A 129 18.22 -9.27 -24.17
C LYS A 129 19.48 -8.75 -23.48
N THR A 130 19.48 -7.46 -23.10
CA THR A 130 20.61 -6.86 -22.37
C THR A 130 20.80 -7.55 -21.01
N ILE A 131 19.72 -7.78 -20.27
CA ILE A 131 19.75 -8.50 -18.99
C ILE A 131 20.25 -9.93 -19.17
N GLU A 132 19.78 -10.65 -20.20
CA GLU A 132 20.26 -12.01 -20.49
C GLU A 132 21.77 -12.04 -20.78
N LEU A 133 22.29 -11.05 -21.51
CA LEU A 133 23.73 -10.91 -21.75
C LEU A 133 24.50 -10.61 -20.47
N ILE A 134 24.00 -9.72 -19.61
CA ILE A 134 24.60 -9.42 -18.30
C ILE A 134 24.67 -10.71 -17.47
N VAL A 135 23.58 -11.48 -17.39
CA VAL A 135 23.54 -12.76 -16.66
C VAL A 135 24.63 -13.72 -17.17
N LYS A 136 24.78 -13.86 -18.49
CA LYS A 136 25.83 -14.71 -19.10
C LYS A 136 27.24 -14.21 -18.78
N LEU A 137 27.47 -12.90 -18.84
CA LEU A 137 28.77 -12.29 -18.56
C LEU A 137 29.16 -12.45 -17.08
N GLU A 138 28.22 -12.21 -16.16
CA GLU A 138 28.47 -12.37 -14.73
C GLU A 138 28.72 -13.84 -14.33
N ASN A 139 28.04 -14.80 -14.98
CA ASN A 139 28.34 -16.22 -14.77
C ASN A 139 29.74 -16.58 -15.27
N ASN A 140 30.19 -16.00 -16.39
CA ASN A 140 31.54 -16.20 -16.92
C ASN A 140 32.63 -15.44 -16.14
N LEU A 141 32.28 -14.40 -15.37
CA LEU A 141 33.26 -13.60 -14.62
C LEU A 141 33.99 -14.41 -13.54
N TYR A 142 33.32 -15.44 -13.00
CA TYR A 142 33.84 -16.31 -11.95
C TYR A 142 34.29 -17.70 -12.48
N ASP A 143 34.37 -17.86 -13.81
CA ASP A 143 34.85 -19.09 -14.46
C ASP A 143 36.40 -19.10 -14.46
N GLU A 144 37.00 -20.02 -13.72
CA GLU A 144 38.47 -20.16 -13.58
C GLU A 144 39.18 -20.38 -14.91
N GLY A 145 38.48 -20.89 -15.94
CA GLY A 145 39.04 -21.08 -17.28
C GLY A 145 39.16 -19.81 -18.13
N LYS A 146 38.69 -18.65 -17.64
CA LYS A 146 38.60 -17.38 -18.41
C LYS A 146 39.24 -16.18 -17.72
N ASP A 147 40.21 -16.41 -16.85
CA ASP A 147 40.89 -15.35 -16.09
C ASP A 147 41.47 -14.24 -16.97
N ASP A 148 42.04 -14.59 -18.13
CA ASP A 148 42.59 -13.64 -19.11
C ASP A 148 41.53 -12.72 -19.75
N GLN A 149 40.25 -13.11 -19.69
CA GLN A 149 39.13 -12.36 -20.26
C GLN A 149 38.38 -11.51 -19.23
N LYS A 150 38.70 -11.61 -17.93
CA LYS A 150 37.97 -10.91 -16.85
C LYS A 150 37.89 -9.40 -17.05
N VAL A 151 38.96 -8.77 -17.55
CA VAL A 151 38.98 -7.32 -17.83
C VAL A 151 37.98 -6.96 -18.93
N LYS A 152 37.94 -7.75 -20.02
CA LYS A 152 36.98 -7.54 -21.12
C LYS A 152 35.54 -7.79 -20.69
N ILE A 153 35.32 -8.80 -19.85
CA ILE A 153 33.99 -9.10 -19.28
C ILE A 153 33.51 -7.93 -18.42
N ARG A 154 34.38 -7.34 -17.59
CA ARG A 154 34.03 -6.18 -16.76
C ARG A 154 33.64 -4.95 -17.59
N ASP A 155 34.41 -4.64 -18.64
CA ASP A 155 34.13 -3.54 -19.56
C ASP A 155 32.79 -3.72 -20.30
N GLN A 156 32.50 -4.96 -20.72
CA GLN A 156 31.21 -5.30 -21.29
C GLN A 156 30.07 -5.20 -20.27
N LEU A 157 30.27 -5.63 -19.03
CA LEU A 157 29.27 -5.49 -17.97
C LEU A 157 28.92 -4.02 -17.70
N GLU A 158 29.91 -3.13 -17.67
CA GLU A 158 29.69 -1.69 -17.51
C GLU A 158 28.88 -1.12 -18.67
N THR A 159 29.27 -1.44 -19.90
CA THR A 159 28.56 -0.99 -21.12
C THR A 159 27.10 -1.48 -21.14
N ARG A 160 26.89 -2.78 -20.86
CA ARG A 160 25.55 -3.37 -20.84
C ARG A 160 24.72 -2.88 -19.66
N GLY A 161 25.35 -2.60 -18.52
CA GLY A 161 24.69 -2.01 -17.36
C GLY A 161 24.10 -0.64 -17.68
N LEU A 162 24.86 0.21 -18.38
CA LEU A 162 24.37 1.52 -18.84
C LEU A 162 23.24 1.41 -19.87
N GLU A 163 23.32 0.46 -20.79
CA GLU A 163 22.22 0.17 -21.74
C GLU A 163 20.95 -0.29 -21.02
N ALA A 164 21.09 -1.20 -20.05
CA ALA A 164 19.97 -1.70 -19.26
C ALA A 164 19.35 -0.60 -18.39
N ALA A 165 20.16 0.25 -17.76
CA ALA A 165 19.67 1.39 -16.96
C ALA A 165 18.85 2.36 -17.81
N ARG A 166 19.34 2.71 -19.02
CA ARG A 166 18.61 3.58 -19.96
C ARG A 166 17.25 3.00 -20.35
N ASP A 167 17.21 1.71 -20.69
CA ASP A 167 15.97 1.04 -21.12
C ASP A 167 15.00 0.83 -19.95
N HIS A 168 15.52 0.61 -18.74
CA HIS A 168 14.73 0.48 -17.52
C HIS A 168 14.08 1.81 -17.13
N GLU A 169 14.79 2.93 -17.26
CA GLU A 169 14.26 4.28 -17.06
C GLU A 169 13.18 4.61 -18.09
N LEU A 170 13.40 4.28 -19.38
CA LEU A 170 12.39 4.47 -20.44
C LEU A 170 11.08 3.71 -20.21
N LEU A 171 11.10 2.65 -19.40
CA LEU A 171 9.94 1.84 -19.08
C LEU A 171 9.26 2.23 -17.76
N ASP A 172 9.83 3.17 -17.00
CA ASP A 172 9.38 3.57 -15.67
C ASP A 172 9.22 2.36 -14.72
N LEU A 173 10.15 1.39 -14.77
CA LEU A 173 10.10 0.20 -13.92
C LEU A 173 10.61 0.50 -12.50
N GLU A 174 10.01 -0.14 -11.50
CA GLU A 174 10.46 -0.05 -10.11
C GLU A 174 11.71 -0.92 -9.86
N GLY A 175 12.63 -0.40 -9.03
CA GLY A 175 13.86 -1.10 -8.67
C GLY A 175 15.03 -0.79 -9.60
N THR A 176 16.04 -1.66 -9.59
CA THR A 176 17.23 -1.52 -10.44
C THR A 176 17.29 -2.65 -11.47
N PRO A 177 17.95 -2.43 -12.63
CA PRO A 177 18.23 -3.50 -13.58
C PRO A 177 18.98 -4.68 -12.95
N GLN A 178 19.84 -4.40 -11.96
CA GLN A 178 20.60 -5.43 -11.25
C GLN A 178 19.69 -6.34 -10.41
N ASP A 179 18.58 -5.83 -9.87
CA ASP A 179 17.61 -6.67 -9.13
C ASP A 179 17.02 -7.76 -10.03
N VAL A 180 16.77 -7.44 -11.31
CA VAL A 180 16.28 -8.41 -12.31
C VAL A 180 17.36 -9.44 -12.67
N VAL A 181 18.62 -9.00 -12.77
CA VAL A 181 19.78 -9.88 -13.00
C VAL A 181 19.98 -10.83 -11.81
N ASP A 182 19.96 -10.30 -10.59
CA ASP A 182 20.12 -11.06 -9.35
C ASP A 182 18.95 -12.03 -9.14
N PHE A 183 17.72 -11.62 -9.44
CA PHE A 183 16.57 -12.52 -9.44
C PHE A 183 16.82 -13.72 -10.37
N ARG A 184 17.28 -13.47 -11.60
CA ARG A 184 17.57 -14.53 -12.58
C ARG A 184 18.77 -15.41 -12.20
N ARG A 185 19.78 -14.89 -11.52
CA ARG A 185 20.99 -15.65 -11.16
C ARG A 185 20.91 -16.38 -9.83
N LYS A 186 20.30 -15.74 -8.83
CA LYS A 186 20.29 -16.22 -7.44
C LYS A 186 18.97 -16.88 -7.08
N VAL A 187 17.86 -16.30 -7.53
CA VAL A 187 16.52 -16.74 -7.12
C VAL A 187 15.98 -17.80 -8.07
N VAL A 188 15.96 -17.56 -9.39
CA VAL A 188 15.40 -18.50 -10.39
C VAL A 188 16.01 -19.90 -10.30
N PRO A 189 17.33 -20.10 -10.17
CA PRO A 189 17.88 -21.46 -10.03
C PRO A 189 17.52 -22.16 -8.72
N SER A 190 17.09 -21.40 -7.70
CA SER A 190 16.60 -21.94 -6.43
C SER A 190 15.09 -22.19 -6.43
N LEU A 191 14.36 -21.67 -7.43
CA LEU A 191 12.94 -21.91 -7.60
C LEU A 191 12.72 -23.29 -8.21
N ILE A 192 11.87 -24.09 -7.56
CA ILE A 192 11.38 -25.35 -8.11
C ILE A 192 10.16 -24.99 -8.94
N PHE A 193 10.31 -24.94 -10.26
CA PHE A 193 9.19 -24.81 -11.18
C PHE A 193 8.51 -26.16 -11.36
N HIS A 194 7.17 -26.17 -11.34
CA HIS A 194 6.39 -27.33 -11.77
C HIS A 194 6.12 -27.20 -13.27
N ALA A 195 6.20 -28.31 -14.00
CA ALA A 195 5.71 -28.33 -15.38
C ALA A 195 4.19 -28.52 -15.38
N CYS A 196 3.47 -27.77 -16.22
CA CYS A 196 2.08 -28.06 -16.50
C CYS A 196 1.95 -29.48 -17.09
N PRO A 197 1.05 -30.35 -16.58
CA PRO A 197 0.88 -31.69 -17.12
C PRO A 197 0.30 -31.72 -18.55
N GLU A 198 -0.34 -30.64 -19.01
CA GLU A 198 -0.96 -30.56 -20.34
C GLU A 198 -0.04 -29.90 -21.37
N CYS A 199 0.40 -28.65 -21.14
CA CYS A 199 1.22 -27.91 -22.11
C CYS A 199 2.72 -27.97 -21.85
N GLY A 200 3.16 -28.52 -20.72
CA GLY A 200 4.58 -28.61 -20.35
C GLY A 200 5.24 -27.29 -19.93
N ASP A 201 4.47 -26.20 -19.83
CA ASP A 201 5.01 -24.88 -19.48
C ASP A 201 5.47 -24.80 -18.02
N GLU A 202 6.49 -23.98 -17.75
CA GLU A 202 7.10 -23.83 -16.43
C GLU A 202 6.23 -22.92 -15.53
N LEU A 203 5.82 -23.44 -14.39
CA LEU A 203 4.91 -22.79 -13.45
C LEU A 203 5.61 -22.59 -12.10
N ASP A 204 5.57 -21.37 -11.57
CA ASP A 204 5.92 -21.13 -10.17
C ASP A 204 4.73 -21.50 -9.28
N PRO A 205 4.83 -22.54 -8.42
CA PRO A 205 3.74 -22.94 -7.51
C PRO A 205 3.21 -21.80 -6.62
N ARG A 206 3.99 -20.75 -6.36
CA ARG A 206 3.57 -19.63 -5.51
C ARG A 206 2.56 -18.72 -6.20
N SER A 207 2.75 -18.47 -7.49
CA SER A 207 1.90 -17.59 -8.32
C SER A 207 0.83 -18.37 -9.10
N ALA A 208 1.02 -19.68 -9.28
CA ALA A 208 0.11 -20.56 -9.99
C ALA A 208 -0.93 -21.23 -9.08
N ARG A 209 -1.06 -20.86 -7.80
CA ARG A 209 -2.10 -21.43 -6.92
C ARG A 209 -3.48 -21.03 -7.42
N ASN A 210 -4.39 -22.00 -7.51
CA ASN A 210 -5.75 -21.75 -8.00
C ASN A 210 -6.50 -20.78 -7.06
N PRO A 211 -6.92 -19.59 -7.54
CA PRO A 211 -7.65 -18.63 -6.72
C PRO A 211 -9.09 -19.09 -6.37
N ASP A 212 -9.65 -20.00 -7.17
CA ASP A 212 -11.01 -20.51 -7.01
C ASP A 212 -11.09 -21.68 -6.00
N ASP A 213 -9.96 -22.36 -5.76
CA ASP A 213 -9.87 -23.50 -4.85
C ASP A 213 -8.74 -23.26 -3.84
N ARG A 214 -9.00 -22.31 -2.93
CA ARG A 214 -8.02 -21.88 -1.92
C ARG A 214 -7.82 -22.89 -0.79
N GLU A 215 -8.78 -23.79 -0.58
CA GLU A 215 -8.73 -24.75 0.52
C GLU A 215 -7.82 -25.93 0.19
N ASN A 216 -7.70 -26.30 -1.08
CA ASN A 216 -6.83 -27.38 -1.52
C ASN A 216 -5.50 -26.88 -2.10
N TRP A 217 -4.58 -27.84 -2.30
CA TRP A 217 -3.33 -27.63 -3.03
C TRP A 217 -3.54 -27.87 -4.52
N SER A 218 -4.37 -27.02 -5.14
CA SER A 218 -4.58 -26.99 -6.59
C SER A 218 -3.87 -25.81 -7.25
N PHE A 219 -3.43 -26.06 -8.48
CA PHE A 219 -2.69 -25.14 -9.32
C PHE A 219 -3.44 -24.88 -10.62
N ILE A 220 -3.29 -23.69 -11.18
CA ILE A 220 -3.80 -23.31 -12.49
C ILE A 220 -2.63 -22.91 -13.40
N CYS A 221 -2.59 -23.48 -14.60
CA CYS A 221 -1.69 -23.01 -15.64
C CYS A 221 -2.27 -21.75 -16.29
N TRP A 222 -1.55 -20.63 -16.27
CA TRP A 222 -2.04 -19.38 -16.87
C TRP A 222 -1.96 -19.34 -18.40
N GLU A 223 -1.26 -20.29 -19.03
CA GLU A 223 -1.12 -20.36 -20.49
C GLU A 223 -2.23 -21.20 -21.14
N CYS A 224 -2.56 -22.36 -20.56
CA CYS A 224 -3.60 -23.26 -21.08
C CYS A 224 -4.85 -23.37 -20.19
N GLU A 225 -4.91 -22.61 -19.09
CA GLU A 225 -6.00 -22.60 -18.10
C GLU A 225 -6.26 -23.96 -17.43
N HIS A 226 -5.35 -24.93 -17.61
CA HIS A 226 -5.48 -26.25 -17.02
C HIS A 226 -5.34 -26.20 -15.49
N VAL A 227 -6.34 -26.72 -14.78
CA VAL A 227 -6.33 -26.86 -13.32
C VAL A 227 -5.92 -28.27 -12.94
N PHE A 228 -4.89 -28.39 -12.10
CA PHE A 228 -4.38 -29.69 -11.65
C PHE A 228 -3.96 -29.66 -10.18
N THR A 229 -3.84 -30.83 -9.57
CA THR A 229 -3.33 -31.00 -8.19
C THR A 229 -2.03 -31.78 -8.22
N ALA A 230 -1.19 -31.60 -7.19
CA ALA A 230 0.00 -32.42 -7.05
C ALA A 230 -0.40 -33.87 -6.78
N GLY A 231 0.10 -34.86 -7.53
CA GLY A 231 -0.29 -36.26 -7.34
C GLY A 231 -0.08 -36.79 -5.92
N LEU A 232 0.85 -36.20 -5.16
CA LEU A 232 1.09 -36.50 -3.75
C LEU A 232 -0.08 -36.07 -2.85
N SER A 233 -0.76 -34.96 -3.14
CA SER A 233 -1.93 -34.53 -2.36
C SER A 233 -3.09 -35.52 -2.53
N THR A 234 -3.34 -35.99 -3.76
CA THR A 234 -4.37 -37.00 -4.03
C THR A 234 -4.12 -38.29 -3.25
N ILE A 235 -2.85 -38.73 -3.15
CA ILE A 235 -2.48 -39.92 -2.38
C ILE A 235 -2.71 -39.69 -0.89
N ILE A 236 -2.28 -38.56 -0.35
CA ILE A 236 -2.45 -38.23 1.07
C ILE A 236 -3.93 -38.11 1.42
N ASP A 237 -4.72 -37.40 0.62
CA ASP A 237 -6.17 -37.25 0.82
C ASP A 237 -6.87 -38.61 0.78
N SER A 238 -6.45 -39.51 -0.12
CA SER A 238 -6.97 -40.88 -0.14
C SER A 238 -6.62 -41.66 1.12
N LYS A 239 -5.42 -41.46 1.69
CA LYS A 239 -4.99 -42.14 2.93
C LYS A 239 -5.67 -41.59 4.16
N LEU A 240 -5.84 -40.26 4.24
CA LEU A 240 -6.55 -39.59 5.32
C LEU A 240 -8.05 -39.95 5.31
N SER A 241 -8.68 -39.95 4.13
CA SER A 241 -10.09 -40.31 3.97
C SER A 241 -10.38 -41.77 4.34
N ASN A 242 -9.41 -42.66 4.14
CA ASN A 242 -9.50 -44.09 4.49
C ASN A 242 -9.16 -44.39 5.96
N GLY A 243 -9.11 -43.38 6.84
CA GLY A 243 -8.88 -43.57 8.27
C GLY A 243 -7.43 -43.81 8.66
N GLY A 244 -6.47 -43.51 7.79
CA GLY A 244 -5.03 -43.56 8.09
C GLY A 244 -4.52 -42.45 9.02
N LEU A 245 -5.39 -41.83 9.81
CA LEU A 245 -4.99 -40.84 10.80
C LEU A 245 -4.18 -41.53 11.90
N ILE A 246 -2.96 -41.06 12.11
CA ILE A 246 -2.15 -41.45 13.26
C ILE A 246 -2.83 -40.85 14.51
N THR A 247 -3.53 -41.67 15.28
CA THR A 247 -4.08 -41.27 16.58
C THR A 247 -2.94 -41.20 17.58
N THR A 248 -2.42 -39.99 17.84
CA THR A 248 -1.44 -39.77 18.91
C THR A 248 -2.18 -39.65 20.24
N SER A 249 -1.82 -40.50 21.21
CA SER A 249 -2.29 -40.34 22.59
C SER A 249 -1.53 -39.19 23.23
N PRO A 250 -2.21 -38.12 23.70
CA PRO A 250 -1.55 -36.97 24.30
C PRO A 250 -0.82 -37.30 25.61
N ASP A 251 -1.21 -38.41 26.27
CA ASP A 251 -0.62 -38.85 27.54
C ASP A 251 0.44 -39.96 27.37
N ALA A 252 0.78 -40.32 26.12
CA ALA A 252 1.77 -41.36 25.89
C ALA A 252 3.19 -40.84 26.20
N PRO A 253 3.95 -41.51 27.09
CA PRO A 253 5.34 -41.15 27.33
C PRO A 253 6.18 -41.38 26.06
N PRO A 254 7.29 -40.64 25.88
CA PRO A 254 8.21 -40.85 24.77
C PRO A 254 8.64 -42.32 24.70
N ARG A 255 8.52 -42.93 23.50
CA ARG A 255 8.90 -44.34 23.30
C ARG A 255 10.38 -44.62 23.61
N ASN A 256 11.21 -43.60 23.45
CA ASN A 256 12.62 -43.65 23.78
C ASN A 256 12.88 -42.87 25.07
N PRO A 257 13.81 -43.35 25.93
CA PRO A 257 14.19 -42.62 27.13
C PRO A 257 14.66 -41.21 26.73
N VAL A 258 14.01 -40.19 27.27
CA VAL A 258 14.41 -38.80 27.06
C VAL A 258 15.79 -38.62 27.67
N PRO A 259 16.81 -38.24 26.89
CA PRO A 259 18.12 -37.92 27.45
C PRO A 259 17.93 -36.85 28.51
N SER A 260 18.46 -37.08 29.71
CA SER A 260 18.39 -36.08 30.78
C SER A 260 18.94 -34.76 30.25
N LYS A 261 18.20 -33.66 30.50
CA LYS A 261 18.67 -32.31 30.17
C LYS A 261 20.11 -32.20 30.68
N PRO A 262 21.08 -31.76 29.85
CA PRO A 262 22.46 -31.67 30.29
C PRO A 262 22.49 -30.83 31.56
N ALA A 263 23.03 -31.41 32.63
CA ALA A 263 23.21 -30.70 33.89
C ALA A 263 23.88 -29.36 33.59
N THR A 264 23.37 -28.28 34.17
CA THR A 264 23.92 -26.93 34.03
C THR A 264 25.44 -27.02 34.20
N LYS A 265 26.18 -26.87 33.10
CA LYS A 265 27.63 -27.01 33.11
C LYS A 265 28.18 -25.93 34.04
N THR A 266 28.75 -26.34 35.16
CA THR A 266 29.48 -25.46 36.07
C THR A 266 30.70 -24.87 35.34
N PHE A 267 31.16 -23.69 35.75
CA PHE A 267 32.28 -22.98 35.12
C PHE A 267 33.54 -23.85 34.97
N ASP A 268 33.77 -24.76 35.91
CA ASP A 268 34.91 -25.68 35.89
C ASP A 268 34.83 -26.69 34.73
N ALA A 269 33.64 -27.17 34.40
CA ALA A 269 33.42 -28.07 33.27
C ALA A 269 33.62 -27.35 31.93
N LEU A 270 33.36 -26.04 31.86
CA LEU A 270 33.64 -25.23 30.68
C LEU A 270 35.15 -25.04 30.46
N ASN A 271 35.89 -24.77 31.55
CA ASN A 271 37.34 -24.59 31.50
C ASN A 271 38.08 -25.87 31.11
N GLN A 272 37.60 -27.04 31.56
CA GLN A 272 38.16 -28.33 31.14
C GLN A 272 37.94 -28.58 29.64
N LEU A 273 36.74 -28.30 29.13
CA LEU A 273 36.42 -28.42 27.71
C LEU A 273 37.30 -27.50 26.84
N ILE A 274 37.52 -26.26 27.25
CA ILE A 274 38.38 -25.31 26.52
C ILE A 274 39.84 -25.81 26.50
N ARG A 275 40.34 -26.37 27.61
CA ARG A 275 41.69 -26.95 27.66
C ARG A 275 41.83 -28.20 26.78
N GLU A 276 40.81 -29.05 26.76
CA GLU A 276 40.79 -30.24 25.90
C GLU A 276 40.73 -29.86 24.41
N ASP A 277 39.99 -28.81 24.05
CA ASP A 277 39.91 -28.32 22.68
C ASP A 277 41.23 -27.66 22.24
N LEU A 278 41.85 -26.86 23.11
CA LEU A 278 43.19 -26.29 22.87
C LEU A 278 44.25 -27.40 22.71
N ALA A 279 44.17 -28.47 23.51
CA ALA A 279 45.08 -29.61 23.40
C ALA A 279 44.87 -30.44 22.12
N LYS A 280 43.62 -30.57 21.65
CA LYS A 280 43.29 -31.29 20.40
C LYS A 280 43.66 -30.50 19.15
N THR A 281 43.49 -29.19 19.19
CA THR A 281 43.76 -28.31 18.05
C THR A 281 45.23 -27.88 17.99
N GLY A 282 45.99 -28.03 19.08
CA GLY A 282 47.39 -27.62 19.15
C GLY A 282 47.58 -26.09 19.14
N ALA A 283 46.48 -25.33 19.15
CA ALA A 283 46.49 -23.89 19.11
C ALA A 283 46.80 -23.31 20.50
N THR A 284 47.65 -22.31 20.53
CA THR A 284 47.92 -21.54 21.75
C THR A 284 46.75 -20.60 22.05
N ALA A 285 46.56 -20.25 23.33
CA ALA A 285 45.47 -19.36 23.74
C ALA A 285 45.52 -17.99 23.01
N ASP A 286 46.72 -17.52 22.68
CA ASP A 286 46.93 -16.29 21.91
C ASP A 286 46.53 -16.44 20.44
N GLU A 287 46.72 -17.61 19.83
CA GLU A 287 46.26 -17.87 18.45
C GLU A 287 44.73 -17.96 18.36
N VAL A 288 44.08 -18.55 19.37
CA VAL A 288 42.60 -18.60 19.44
C VAL A 288 42.02 -17.21 19.69
N ALA A 289 42.66 -16.40 20.55
CA ALA A 289 42.27 -15.01 20.76
C ALA A 289 42.46 -14.19 19.47
N LYS A 290 43.58 -14.37 18.78
CA LYS A 290 43.88 -13.68 17.52
C LYS A 290 42.93 -14.11 16.39
N ALA A 291 42.58 -15.38 16.28
CA ALA A 291 41.59 -15.87 15.32
C ALA A 291 40.17 -15.33 15.63
N ALA A 292 39.82 -15.17 16.91
CA ALA A 292 38.57 -14.52 17.31
C ALA A 292 38.57 -13.02 16.99
N GLU A 293 39.70 -12.33 17.16
CA GLU A 293 39.88 -10.94 16.75
C GLU A 293 39.85 -10.78 15.22
N GLU A 294 40.50 -11.66 14.47
CA GLU A 294 40.50 -11.71 13.00
C GLU A 294 39.10 -12.05 12.45
N SER A 295 38.33 -12.89 13.15
CA SER A 295 36.92 -13.16 12.82
C SER A 295 36.01 -11.94 13.04
N ILE A 296 36.33 -11.07 14.00
CA ILE A 296 35.61 -9.80 14.19
C ILE A 296 36.00 -8.81 13.09
N LEU A 297 37.30 -8.77 12.73
CA LEU A 297 37.83 -7.95 11.63
C LEU A 297 37.27 -8.35 10.25
N ALA A 298 37.03 -9.65 10.01
CA ALA A 298 36.43 -10.16 8.77
C ALA A 298 34.98 -9.72 8.57
N SER A 299 34.28 -9.31 9.63
CA SER A 299 32.93 -8.76 9.56
C SER A 299 32.88 -7.28 9.12
N GLY A 300 34.03 -6.62 8.94
CA GLY A 300 34.09 -5.19 8.59
C GLY A 300 33.54 -4.24 9.66
N LEU A 301 33.25 -4.76 10.86
CA LEU A 301 32.74 -4.00 12.00
C LEU A 301 33.93 -3.51 12.83
N MET A 302 33.93 -2.22 13.12
CA MET A 302 34.91 -1.59 13.99
C MET A 302 34.65 -2.00 15.45
N SER A 303 35.71 -2.12 16.26
CA SER A 303 35.53 -2.41 17.68
C SER A 303 34.80 -1.27 18.39
N ILE A 304 34.02 -1.60 19.42
CA ILE A 304 33.23 -0.63 20.19
C ILE A 304 34.12 0.46 20.81
N ASN A 305 35.32 0.08 21.28
CA ASN A 305 36.25 1.04 21.90
C ASN A 305 36.87 1.96 20.85
N ASP A 306 37.25 1.43 19.67
CA ASP A 306 37.80 2.25 18.59
C ASP A 306 36.79 3.29 18.10
N TRP A 307 35.50 2.92 18.04
CA TRP A 307 34.43 3.86 17.72
C TRP A 307 34.33 5.00 18.75
N ILE A 308 34.37 4.66 20.04
CA ILE A 308 34.27 5.63 21.13
C ILE A 308 35.44 6.63 21.06
N ASP A 309 36.65 6.12 20.85
CA ASP A 309 37.85 6.95 20.81
C ASP A 309 37.90 7.83 19.55
N GLN A 310 37.50 7.31 18.39
CA GLN A 310 37.41 8.12 17.16
C GLN A 310 36.36 9.23 17.26
N THR A 311 35.17 8.92 17.79
CA THR A 311 34.10 9.92 17.92
C THR A 311 34.47 10.99 18.94
N LEU A 312 35.09 10.62 20.06
CA LEU A 312 35.60 11.59 21.04
C LEU A 312 36.77 12.41 20.50
N ALA A 313 37.66 11.82 19.70
CA ALA A 313 38.74 12.57 19.07
C ALA A 313 38.23 13.61 18.06
N ALA A 314 37.15 13.29 17.33
CA ALA A 314 36.57 14.18 16.34
C ALA A 314 35.68 15.29 16.95
N LYS A 315 34.82 14.94 17.92
CA LYS A 315 33.78 15.85 18.43
C LYS A 315 34.00 16.30 19.88
N SER A 316 34.92 15.69 20.64
CA SER A 316 35.12 15.84 22.10
C SER A 316 33.94 15.40 22.99
N TYR A 317 32.80 15.04 22.39
CA TYR A 317 31.61 14.50 23.04
C TYR A 317 30.91 13.52 22.10
N ILE A 318 30.05 12.64 22.66
CA ILE A 318 29.19 11.73 21.92
C ILE A 318 27.73 12.11 22.17
N GLN A 319 26.97 12.42 21.13
CA GLN A 319 25.57 12.79 21.21
C GLN A 319 24.69 11.54 21.23
N ALA A 320 23.89 11.35 22.29
CA ALA A 320 23.23 10.07 22.56
C ALA A 320 22.15 9.66 21.54
N GLN A 321 21.62 10.60 20.76
CA GLN A 321 20.60 10.34 19.75
C GLN A 321 21.19 10.27 18.34
N GLU A 322 22.11 11.20 18.00
CA GLU A 322 22.67 11.33 16.66
C GLU A 322 23.76 10.29 16.39
N ASP A 323 24.68 10.07 17.34
CA ASP A 323 25.80 9.15 17.16
C ASP A 323 25.40 7.68 17.47
N ARG A 324 24.15 7.45 17.90
CA ARG A 324 23.64 6.12 18.23
C ARG A 324 23.43 5.24 17.00
N GLU A 325 23.01 5.82 15.89
CA GLU A 325 22.83 5.08 14.63
C GLU A 325 24.18 4.72 14.01
N ASP A 326 25.14 5.65 14.01
CA ASP A 326 26.51 5.41 13.54
C ASP A 326 27.22 4.34 14.40
N PHE A 327 27.00 4.35 15.71
CA PHE A 327 27.47 3.30 16.61
C PHE A 327 26.96 1.91 16.21
N ILE A 328 25.66 1.78 15.92
CA ILE A 328 25.06 0.49 15.53
C ILE A 328 25.60 0.02 14.19
N LEU A 329 25.68 0.92 13.21
CA LEU A 329 26.14 0.62 11.86
C LEU A 329 27.61 0.19 11.83
N ARG A 330 28.47 0.85 12.61
CA ARG A 330 29.92 0.58 12.60
C ARG A 330 30.35 -0.54 13.52
N THR A 331 29.62 -0.79 14.63
CA THR A 331 30.02 -1.78 15.64
C THR A 331 29.13 -3.02 15.70
N GLY A 332 27.96 -2.99 15.05
CA GLY A 332 26.97 -4.07 15.09
C GLY A 332 26.32 -4.28 16.46
N ALA A 333 26.62 -3.43 17.45
CA ALA A 333 26.12 -3.57 18.80
C ALA A 333 24.66 -3.08 18.91
N GLY A 334 23.82 -3.86 19.57
CA GLY A 334 22.39 -3.55 19.72
C GLY A 334 22.11 -2.22 20.41
N ALA A 335 21.15 -1.46 19.85
CA ALA A 335 20.77 -0.11 20.27
C ALA A 335 20.46 0.04 21.77
N THR A 336 19.92 -1.02 22.40
CA THR A 336 19.57 -1.05 23.83
C THR A 336 20.77 -1.05 24.75
N LYS A 337 21.96 -1.40 24.25
CA LYS A 337 23.20 -1.47 25.03
C LYS A 337 24.10 -0.24 24.89
N PHE A 338 23.75 0.73 24.04
CA PHE A 338 24.53 1.96 23.80
C PHE A 338 24.91 2.68 25.11
N ASN A 339 23.91 3.01 25.94
CA ASN A 339 24.13 3.70 27.22
C ASN A 339 24.96 2.87 28.22
N LYS A 340 24.89 1.54 28.13
CA LYS A 340 25.68 0.65 29.00
C LYS A 340 27.15 0.66 28.60
N TRP A 341 27.41 0.73 27.30
CA TRP A 341 28.78 0.81 26.76
C TRP A 341 29.44 2.15 27.06
N MET A 342 28.73 3.28 26.91
CA MET A 342 29.29 4.59 27.29
C MET A 342 29.66 4.68 28.77
N LYS A 343 28.80 4.14 29.66
CA LYS A 343 29.12 4.03 31.09
C LYS A 343 30.31 3.10 31.36
N LYS A 344 30.40 1.97 30.65
CA LYS A 344 31.51 1.02 30.81
C LYS A 344 32.85 1.61 30.34
N ALA A 345 32.81 2.47 29.33
CA ALA A 345 33.95 3.24 28.85
C ALA A 345 34.30 4.47 29.73
N GLY A 346 33.60 4.67 30.85
CA GLY A 346 33.90 5.74 31.81
C GLY A 346 33.41 7.13 31.40
N LEU A 347 32.45 7.22 30.47
CA LEU A 347 31.84 8.50 30.07
C LEU A 347 30.70 8.91 31.01
N TYR A 348 30.58 10.20 31.26
CA TYR A 348 29.50 10.82 32.03
C TYR A 348 28.43 11.36 31.09
N PHE A 349 27.15 11.14 31.44
CA PHE A 349 26.01 11.61 30.66
C PHE A 349 25.43 12.89 31.23
N ASN A 350 25.47 13.97 30.46
CA ASN A 350 24.82 15.22 30.80
C ASN A 350 23.35 15.19 30.34
N LYS A 351 22.42 15.17 31.31
CA LYS A 351 20.98 15.08 31.06
C LYS A 351 20.39 16.32 30.38
N GLN A 352 21.02 17.48 30.51
CA GLN A 352 20.52 18.74 29.93
C GLN A 352 20.90 18.87 28.45
N THR A 353 22.09 18.40 28.07
CA THR A 353 22.62 18.51 26.71
C THR A 353 22.47 17.23 25.88
N GLY A 354 22.22 16.09 26.54
CA GLY A 354 22.12 14.78 25.88
C GLY A 354 23.47 14.20 25.44
N ARG A 355 24.57 14.71 25.99
CA ARG A 355 25.95 14.39 25.59
C ARG A 355 26.65 13.47 26.57
N TRP A 356 27.53 12.64 26.04
CA TRP A 356 28.50 11.82 26.79
C TRP A 356 29.90 12.42 26.66
N THR A 357 30.55 12.67 27.79
CA THR A 357 31.89 13.30 27.86
C THR A 357 32.77 12.60 28.88
N ARG A 358 34.10 12.67 28.71
CA ARG A 358 35.06 12.12 29.70
C ARG A 358 35.14 12.97 30.97
N TRP A 359 34.66 14.20 30.91
CA TRP A 359 34.63 15.15 32.02
C TRP A 359 33.22 15.18 32.61
N GLU A 360 33.15 15.17 33.94
CA GLU A 360 31.93 15.51 34.67
C GLU A 360 31.78 17.04 34.59
N ASP A 361 30.87 17.53 33.76
CA ASP A 361 30.53 18.96 33.73
C ASP A 361 30.03 19.35 35.13
N ARG A 362 30.74 20.27 35.79
CA ARG A 362 30.35 20.87 37.07
C ARG A 362 29.20 21.85 36.90
#